data_AF-A0A8J3SXE5-F1
#
_entry.id   AF-A0A8J3SXE5-F1
#
_cell.length_a   1.000
_cell.length_b   1.000
_cell.length_c   1.000
_cell.angle_alpha   90.00
_cell.angle_beta   90.00
_cell.angle_gamma   90.00
#
_symmetry.space_group_name_H-M   'P 1'
#
loop_
_entity.id
_entity.type
_entity.pdbx_description
1 polymer ?
#
loop_
_entity_poly.entity_id
_entity_poly.type
_entity_poly.pdbx_seq_one_letter_code
_entity_poly.pdbx_strand_id
1 'polypeptide(L)'
;MRQRIGELVEAREQFPHEVTPGSTRRQAQQATEQAEQAAQEAAQADVEARAGYWWAARAHRENAAQHEHTAQERLGDESWHREWAAQERQEARQDDLDARGDASQ
;
A
#
# COMPACT_ATOMS: atom_id res chain seq x y z
N MET A 1 14.53 34.45 45.48
CA MET A 1 14.56 34.36 43.99
C MET A 1 15.97 34.27 43.38
N ARG A 2 17.08 34.50 44.09
CA ARG A 2 18.43 34.43 43.49
C ARG A 2 19.08 33.04 43.46
N GLN A 3 18.58 32.07 44.22
CA GLN A 3 19.18 30.72 44.27
C GLN A 3 18.73 29.80 43.12
N ARG A 4 17.54 30.01 42.54
CA ARG A 4 17.04 29.19 41.40
C ARG A 4 17.72 29.45 40.07
N ILE A 5 18.44 30.58 39.92
CA ILE A 5 19.13 30.93 38.67
C ILE A 5 20.52 30.28 38.61
N GLY A 6 21.18 30.10 39.76
CA GLY A 6 22.49 29.42 39.82
C GLY A 6 22.40 27.94 39.42
N GLU A 7 21.38 27.25 39.90
CA GLU A 7 21.15 25.82 39.59
C GLU A 7 20.82 25.58 38.10
N LEU A 8 20.20 26.55 37.41
CA LEU A 8 19.93 26.45 35.97
C LEU A 8 21.16 26.70 35.09
N VAL A 9 22.17 27.39 35.61
CA VAL A 9 23.43 27.63 34.89
C VAL A 9 24.37 26.43 35.05
N GLU A 10 24.45 25.83 36.23
CA GLU A 10 25.23 24.59 36.45
C GLU A 10 24.65 23.38 35.70
N ALA A 11 23.32 23.28 35.54
CA ALA A 11 22.71 22.23 34.72
C ALA A 11 23.02 22.36 33.22
N ARG A 12 23.42 23.55 32.76
CA ARG A 12 23.77 23.82 31.36
C ARG A 12 25.24 23.53 31.03
N GLU A 13 26.10 23.42 32.04
CA GLU A 13 27.51 23.04 31.85
C GLU A 13 27.74 21.52 31.84
N GLN A 14 26.75 20.73 32.29
CA GLN A 14 26.84 19.25 32.29
C GLN A 14 26.38 18.57 30.99
N PHE A 15 25.89 19.33 30.01
CA PHE A 15 25.52 18.80 28.70
C PHE A 15 26.22 19.56 27.57
N PRO A 16 27.50 19.26 27.28
CA PRO A 16 28.03 19.56 25.96
C PRO A 16 27.48 18.51 24.99
N HIS A 17 26.17 18.53 24.75
CA HIS A 17 25.65 17.94 23.52
C HIS A 17 25.90 18.97 22.44
N GLU A 18 27.11 18.92 21.90
CA GLU A 18 27.47 19.51 20.62
C GLU A 18 26.52 19.00 19.54
N VAL A 19 25.34 19.60 19.45
CA VAL A 19 24.59 19.64 18.20
C VAL A 19 25.32 20.67 17.34
N THR A 20 26.49 20.28 16.83
CA THR A 20 27.17 21.08 15.81
C THR A 20 26.20 21.21 14.63
N PRO A 21 25.97 22.41 14.07
CA PRO A 21 25.01 22.60 12.98
C PRO A 21 25.22 21.67 11.76
N GLY A 22 26.43 21.13 11.60
CA GLY A 22 26.76 20.11 10.61
C GLY A 22 26.18 18.71 10.89
N SER A 23 25.92 18.34 12.15
CA SER A 23 25.32 17.05 12.52
C SER A 23 23.81 17.03 12.27
N THR A 24 23.09 18.12 12.59
CA THR A 24 21.66 18.27 12.29
C THR A 24 21.40 18.30 10.78
N ARG A 25 22.28 18.94 10.01
CA ARG A 25 22.19 18.96 8.54
C ARG A 25 22.40 17.58 7.93
N ARG A 26 23.37 16.81 8.41
CA ARG A 26 23.60 15.42 7.97
C ARG A 26 22.46 14.49 8.37
N GLN A 27 21.92 14.62 9.58
CA GLN A 27 20.76 13.84 10.01
C GLN A 27 19.51 14.14 9.18
N ALA A 28 19.28 15.42 8.85
CA ALA A 28 18.18 15.81 7.95
C ALA A 28 18.38 15.25 6.54
N GLN A 29 19.60 15.27 6.00
CA GLN A 29 19.92 14.66 4.70
C GLN A 29 19.66 13.15 4.70
N GLN A 30 20.10 12.44 5.73
CA GLN A 30 19.84 11.00 5.88
C GLN A 30 18.35 10.69 6.01
N ALA A 31 17.59 11.50 6.73
CA ALA A 31 16.14 11.33 6.84
C ALA A 31 15.43 11.56 5.49
N THR A 32 15.88 12.55 4.71
CA THR A 32 15.38 12.77 3.34
C THR A 32 15.70 11.59 2.43
N GLU A 33 16.94 11.09 2.44
CA GLU A 33 17.35 9.93 1.64
C GLU A 33 16.53 8.68 1.99
N GLN A 34 16.27 8.44 3.29
CA GLN A 34 15.41 7.33 3.74
C GLN A 34 13.95 7.52 3.31
N ALA A 35 13.42 8.74 3.37
CA ALA A 35 12.07 9.03 2.91
C ALA A 35 11.92 8.84 1.40
N GLU A 36 12.92 9.26 0.62
CA GLU A 36 12.95 9.06 -0.83
C GLU A 36 13.03 7.57 -1.18
N GLN A 37 13.84 6.79 -0.47
CA GLN A 37 13.90 5.34 -0.65
C GLN A 37 12.56 4.68 -0.31
N ALA A 38 11.95 5.01 0.83
CA ALA A 38 10.66 4.46 1.22
C ALA A 38 9.54 4.83 0.21
N ALA A 39 9.58 6.04 -0.35
CA ALA A 39 8.65 6.45 -1.40
C ALA A 39 8.85 5.66 -2.70
N GLN A 40 10.09 5.36 -3.08
CA GLN A 40 10.38 4.50 -4.25
C GLN A 40 9.90 3.07 -4.03
N GLU A 41 10.16 2.49 -2.85
CA GLU A 41 9.69 1.15 -2.48
C GLU A 41 8.16 1.07 -2.47
N ALA A 42 7.49 2.09 -1.90
CA ALA A 42 6.03 2.16 -1.91
C ALA A 42 5.45 2.29 -3.32
N ALA A 43 6.09 3.09 -4.19
CA ALA A 43 5.67 3.23 -5.58
C ALA A 43 5.84 1.92 -6.36
N GLN A 44 6.92 1.18 -6.13
CA GLN A 44 7.12 -0.13 -6.73
C GLN A 44 6.08 -1.15 -6.24
N ALA A 45 5.81 -1.19 -4.94
CA ALA A 45 4.80 -2.07 -4.37
C ALA A 45 3.39 -1.78 -4.93
N ASP A 46 3.04 -0.51 -5.15
CA ASP A 46 1.77 -0.12 -5.79
C ASP A 46 1.69 -0.61 -7.24
N VAL A 47 2.77 -0.48 -8.03
CA VAL A 47 2.82 -1.01 -9.40
C VAL A 47 2.64 -2.54 -9.42
N GLU A 48 3.32 -3.25 -8.51
CA GLU A 48 3.20 -4.70 -8.38
C GLU A 48 1.79 -5.13 -7.95
N ALA A 49 1.18 -4.41 -7.01
CA ALA A 49 -0.20 -4.66 -6.57
C ALA A 49 -1.20 -4.47 -7.72
N ARG A 50 -1.10 -3.36 -8.47
CA ARG A 50 -1.96 -3.11 -9.64
C ARG A 50 -1.82 -4.17 -10.72
N ALA A 51 -0.60 -4.65 -10.96
CA ALA A 51 -0.38 -5.76 -11.87
C ALA A 51 -1.04 -7.04 -11.36
N GLY A 52 -0.95 -7.32 -10.05
CA GLY A 52 -1.62 -8.43 -9.39
C GLY A 52 -3.13 -8.41 -9.60
N TYR A 53 -3.78 -7.28 -9.34
CA TYR A 53 -5.22 -7.09 -9.58
C TYR A 53 -5.58 -7.30 -11.05
N TRP A 54 -4.78 -6.80 -11.99
CA TRP A 54 -5.04 -7.01 -13.42
C TRP A 54 -5.05 -8.50 -13.80
N TRP A 55 -4.11 -9.27 -13.25
CA TRP A 55 -4.07 -10.72 -13.44
C TRP A 55 -5.24 -11.45 -12.79
N ALA A 56 -5.63 -11.04 -11.57
CA ALA A 56 -6.79 -11.59 -10.87
C ALA A 56 -8.09 -11.33 -11.65
N ALA A 57 -8.31 -10.10 -12.11
CA ALA A 57 -9.45 -9.73 -12.94
C ALA A 57 -9.55 -10.61 -14.18
N ARG A 58 -8.42 -10.87 -14.85
CA ARG A 58 -8.36 -11.75 -16.01
C ARG A 58 -8.76 -13.19 -15.64
N ALA A 59 -8.23 -13.75 -14.57
CA ALA A 59 -8.54 -15.10 -14.12
C ALA A 59 -10.04 -15.26 -13.80
N HIS A 60 -10.63 -14.28 -13.11
CA HIS A 60 -12.07 -14.26 -12.83
C HIS A 60 -12.93 -14.21 -14.11
N ARG A 61 -12.52 -13.46 -15.13
CA ARG A 61 -13.23 -13.48 -16.44
C ARG A 61 -13.14 -14.84 -17.12
N GLU A 62 -11.97 -15.49 -17.05
CA GLU A 62 -11.77 -16.83 -17.61
C GLU A 62 -12.63 -17.87 -16.86
N ASN A 63 -12.69 -17.82 -15.52
CA ASN A 63 -13.58 -18.65 -14.70
C ASN A 63 -15.06 -18.41 -15.02
N ALA A 64 -15.47 -17.15 -15.14
CA ALA A 64 -16.84 -16.81 -15.50
C ALA A 64 -17.23 -17.41 -16.86
N ALA A 65 -16.35 -17.30 -17.86
CA ALA A 65 -16.56 -17.88 -19.18
C ALA A 65 -16.67 -19.41 -19.12
N GLN A 66 -15.84 -20.06 -18.30
CA GLN A 66 -15.91 -21.50 -18.10
C GLN A 66 -17.25 -21.93 -17.49
N HIS A 67 -17.72 -21.24 -16.46
CA HIS A 67 -19.02 -21.53 -15.86
C HIS A 67 -20.20 -21.28 -16.81
N GLU A 68 -20.15 -20.21 -17.62
CA GLU A 68 -21.17 -19.99 -18.65
C GLU A 68 -21.19 -21.09 -19.69
N HIS A 69 -20.02 -21.53 -20.15
CA HIS A 69 -19.90 -22.62 -21.09
C HIS A 69 -20.50 -23.91 -20.50
N THR A 70 -20.15 -24.26 -19.27
CA THR A 70 -20.70 -25.43 -18.57
C THR A 70 -22.22 -25.34 -18.40
N ALA A 71 -22.77 -24.15 -18.08
CA ALA A 71 -24.21 -23.92 -18.01
C ALA A 71 -24.91 -24.06 -19.38
N GLN A 72 -24.27 -23.60 -20.47
CA GLN A 72 -24.81 -23.73 -21.84
C GLN A 72 -24.85 -25.18 -22.29
N GLU A 73 -23.83 -25.97 -21.92
CA GLU A 73 -23.78 -27.41 -22.17
C GLU A 73 -24.71 -28.22 -21.25
N ARG A 74 -25.37 -27.56 -20.30
CA ARG A 74 -26.29 -28.18 -19.31
C ARG A 74 -25.61 -29.27 -18.48
N LEU A 75 -24.33 -29.07 -18.19
CA LEU A 75 -23.54 -29.98 -17.37
C LEU A 75 -23.72 -29.59 -15.90
N GLY A 76 -24.30 -30.48 -15.10
CA GLY A 76 -24.56 -30.21 -13.69
C GLY A 76 -25.72 -29.24 -13.46
N ASP A 77 -25.65 -28.48 -12.36
CA ASP A 77 -26.66 -27.48 -12.02
C ASP A 77 -26.42 -26.18 -12.80
N GLU A 78 -27.22 -25.95 -13.84
CA GLU A 78 -27.14 -24.75 -14.67
C GLU A 78 -27.32 -23.46 -13.88
N SER A 79 -28.19 -23.45 -12.88
CA SER A 79 -28.50 -22.24 -12.11
C SER A 79 -27.32 -21.88 -11.24
N TRP A 80 -26.71 -22.89 -10.61
CA TRP A 80 -25.48 -22.74 -9.85
C TRP A 80 -24.34 -22.19 -10.71
N HIS A 81 -24.14 -22.73 -11.91
CA HIS A 81 -23.10 -22.24 -12.82
C HIS A 81 -23.33 -20.79 -13.28
N ARG A 82 -24.59 -20.40 -13.54
CA ARG A 82 -24.90 -19.01 -13.91
C ARG A 82 -24.69 -18.04 -12.74
N GLU A 83 -25.01 -18.45 -11.52
CA GLU A 83 -24.76 -17.66 -10.32
C GLU A 83 -23.25 -17.44 -10.11
N TRP A 84 -22.46 -18.51 -10.20
CA TRP A 84 -21.00 -18.43 -10.10
C TRP A 84 -20.38 -17.56 -11.19
N ALA A 85 -20.82 -17.70 -12.45
CA ALA A 85 -20.34 -16.83 -13.52
C ALA A 85 -20.64 -15.34 -13.25
N ALA A 86 -21.78 -15.03 -12.62
CA ALA A 86 -22.12 -13.66 -12.24
C ALA A 86 -21.26 -13.14 -11.09
N GLN A 87 -20.97 -13.98 -10.09
CA GLN A 87 -20.06 -13.66 -8.99
C GLN A 87 -18.63 -13.40 -9.49
N GLU A 88 -18.08 -14.30 -10.30
CA GLU A 88 -16.75 -14.16 -10.89
C GLU A 88 -16.64 -12.87 -11.72
N ARG A 89 -17.69 -12.50 -12.46
CA ARG A 89 -17.73 -11.19 -13.15
C ARG A 89 -17.75 -10.00 -12.21
N GLN A 90 -18.34 -10.13 -11.03
CA GLN A 90 -18.32 -9.08 -10.03
C GLN A 90 -16.94 -8.93 -9.42
N GLU A 91 -16.29 -10.04 -9.08
CA GLU A 91 -14.91 -10.06 -8.57
C GLU A 91 -13.94 -9.47 -9.62
N ALA A 92 -14.07 -9.86 -10.89
CA ALA A 92 -13.29 -9.27 -11.98
C ALA A 92 -13.45 -7.75 -12.10
N ARG A 93 -14.67 -7.23 -11.89
CA ARG A 93 -14.93 -5.77 -11.91
C ARG A 93 -14.29 -5.07 -10.73
N GLN A 94 -14.32 -5.69 -9.55
CA GLN A 94 -13.68 -5.13 -8.37
C GLN A 94 -12.17 -5.05 -8.56
N ASP A 95 -11.53 -6.14 -9.02
CA ASP A 95 -10.11 -6.16 -9.32
C ASP A 95 -9.73 -5.14 -10.42
N ASP A 96 -10.58 -4.93 -11.43
CA ASP A 96 -10.37 -3.88 -12.43
C ASP A 96 -10.39 -2.46 -11.82
N LEU A 97 -11.21 -2.22 -10.79
CA LEU A 97 -11.25 -0.94 -10.06
C LEU A 97 -10.00 -0.77 -9.17
N ASP A 98 -9.61 -1.85 -8.48
CA ASP A 98 -8.41 -1.88 -7.64
C ASP A 98 -7.14 -1.65 -8.48
N ALA A 99 -7.05 -2.28 -9.65
CA ALA A 99 -5.94 -2.11 -10.59
C ALA A 99 -5.79 -0.68 -11.14
N ARG A 100 -6.91 0.05 -11.25
CA ARG A 100 -6.92 1.46 -11.68
C ARG A 100 -6.55 2.42 -10.55
N GLY A 101 -6.60 1.96 -9.30
CA GLY A 101 -6.53 2.82 -8.13
C GLY A 101 -7.83 3.58 -7.87
N ASP A 102 -8.94 3.16 -8.48
CA ASP A 102 -10.27 3.80 -8.35
C ASP A 102 -11.04 3.26 -7.13
N ALA A 103 -10.59 2.15 -6.53
CA ALA A 103 -11.29 1.47 -5.44
C ALA A 103 -11.13 2.10 -4.04
N SER A 104 -10.62 3.32 -3.95
CA SER A 104 -10.46 4.01 -2.66
C SER A 104 -10.62 5.52 -2.84
N GLN A 105 -11.88 5.97 -2.87
CA GLN A 105 -12.30 7.29 -2.41
C GLN A 105 -13.54 7.17 -1.51
#